data_AF-A0A536TJC9-F1
#
_entry.id   AF-A0A536TJC9-F1
#
_cell.length_a   1.000
_cell.length_b   1.000
_cell.length_c   1.000
_cell.angle_alpha   90.00
_cell.angle_beta   90.00
_cell.angle_gamma   90.00
#
_symmetry.space_group_name_H-M   'P 1'
#
loop_
_entity.id
_entity.type
_entity.pdbx_description
1 polymer ?
#
loop_
_entity_poly.entity_id
_entity_poly.type
_entity_poly.pdbx_seq_one_letter_code
_entity_poly.pdbx_strand_id
1 'polypeptide(L)' 'MQEIESIVAAALAEFAGCEDAVALENSKAKYLGKTGQLTELLRSLGGLPAAARPAAGARINEAKGRLEAALER' A
#
# COMPACT_ATOMS: atom_id res chain seq x y z
N MET A 1 -6.02 -3.53 11.38
CA MET A 1 -6.58 -2.24 10.89
C MET A 1 -5.55 -1.13 10.96
N GLN A 2 -4.95 -0.89 12.13
CA GLN A 2 -3.91 0.14 12.30
C GLN A 2 -2.70 -0.05 11.38
N GLU A 3 -2.35 -1.29 11.05
CA GLU A 3 -1.21 -1.59 10.17
C GLU A 3 -1.33 -1.01 8.75
N ILE A 4 -2.53 -1.03 8.14
CA ILE A 4 -2.72 -0.50 6.77
C ILE A 4 -2.58 1.03 6.78
N GLU A 5 -3.20 1.72 7.73
CA GLU A 5 -3.12 3.17 7.82
C GLU A 5 -1.69 3.63 8.14
N SER A 6 -0.96 2.92 9.00
CA SER A 6 0.46 3.20 9.26
C SER A 6 1.31 3.04 8.01
N ILE A 7 1.06 2.00 7.20
CA ILE A 7 1.77 1.81 5.91
C ILE A 7 1.47 2.96 4.96
N VAL A 8 0.20 3.36 4.83
CA VAL A 8 -0.19 4.48 3.97
C VAL A 8 0.44 5.78 4.43
N ALA A 9 0.40 6.09 5.73
CA ALA A 9 1.00 7.30 6.27
C ALA A 9 2.52 7.33 6.04
N ALA A 10 3.21 6.21 6.28
CA ALA A 10 4.65 6.10 6.03
C ALA A 10 5.00 6.27 4.55
N ALA A 11 4.23 5.64 3.65
CA ALA A 11 4.45 5.73 2.22
C ALA A 11 4.19 7.14 1.68
N LEU A 12 3.13 7.83 2.14
CA LEU A 12 2.88 9.22 1.77
C LEU A 12 4.00 10.16 2.24
N ALA A 13 4.53 9.95 3.44
CA ALA A 13 5.66 10.71 3.94
C ALA A 13 6.94 10.46 3.12
N GLU A 14 7.20 9.20 2.74
CA GLU A 14 8.31 8.85 1.84
C GLU A 14 8.14 9.49 0.46
N PHE A 15 6.96 9.41 -0.14
CA PHE A 15 6.69 10.01 -1.46
C PHE A 15 6.89 11.53 -1.44
N ALA A 16 6.43 12.20 -0.39
CA ALA A 16 6.62 13.65 -0.24
C ALA A 16 8.10 14.05 -0.03
N GLY A 17 8.92 13.13 0.47
CA GLY A 17 10.37 13.32 0.67
C GLY A 17 11.23 12.88 -0.52
N CYS A 18 10.66 12.27 -1.56
CA CYS A 18 11.41 11.87 -2.75
C CYS A 18 11.65 13.09 -3.66
N GLU A 19 12.92 13.46 -3.86
CA GLU A 19 13.29 14.60 -4.70
C GLU A 19 13.51 14.22 -6.18
N ASP A 20 13.62 12.93 -6.48
CA ASP A 20 13.88 12.42 -7.82
C ASP A 20 12.95 11.25 -8.19
N ALA A 21 12.77 11.06 -9.50
CA ALA A 21 11.87 10.04 -10.02
C ALA A 21 12.31 8.61 -9.67
N VAL A 22 13.60 8.38 -9.45
CA VAL A 22 14.13 7.05 -9.10
C VAL A 22 13.80 6.73 -7.64
N ALA A 23 13.97 7.69 -6.73
CA ALA A 23 13.54 7.57 -5.34
C ALA A 23 12.03 7.31 -5.24
N LEU A 24 11.23 8.06 -6.01
CA LEU A 24 9.77 7.90 -6.03
C LEU A 24 9.35 6.50 -6.52
N GLU A 25 9.94 6.00 -7.61
CA GLU A 25 9.67 4.65 -8.12
C GLU A 25 10.14 3.55 -7.14
N ASN A 26 11.26 3.76 -6.45
CA ASN A 26 11.74 2.83 -5.42
C ASN A 26 10.77 2.76 -4.23
N SER A 27 10.32 3.90 -3.70
CA SER A 27 9.31 3.93 -2.65
C SER A 27 8.00 3.32 -3.14
N LYS A 28 7.55 3.63 -4.35
CA LYS A 28 6.37 3.00 -4.95
C LYS A 28 6.51 1.48 -5.01
N ALA A 29 7.66 0.94 -5.45
CA ALA A 29 7.91 -0.49 -5.48
C ALA A 29 7.88 -1.13 -4.08
N LYS A 30 8.39 -0.44 -3.06
CA LYS A 30 8.39 -0.89 -1.65
C LYS A 30 6.98 -1.07 -1.07
N TYR A 31 6.01 -0.25 -1.50
CA TYR A 31 4.65 -0.30 -0.95
C TYR A 31 3.63 -0.99 -1.87
N LEU A 32 3.65 -0.64 -3.16
CA LEU A 32 2.69 -1.09 -4.19
C LEU A 32 3.23 -2.20 -5.09
N GLY A 33 4.53 -2.47 -5.06
CA GLY A 33 5.16 -3.44 -5.94
C GLY A 33 4.67 -4.88 -5.74
N LYS A 34 5.17 -5.80 -6.58
CA LYS A 34 4.84 -7.24 -6.52
C LYS A 34 5.20 -7.88 -5.19
N THR A 35 6.21 -7.35 -4.50
CA THR A 35 6.65 -7.74 -3.15
C THR A 35 6.46 -6.60 -2.15
N GLY A 36 5.65 -5.59 -2.50
CA GLY A 36 5.42 -4.44 -1.66
C GLY A 36 4.53 -4.78 -0.47
N GLN A 37 4.63 -3.98 0.59
CA GLN A 37 3.94 -4.24 1.86
C GLN A 37 2.41 -4.44 1.70
N LEU A 38 1.75 -3.66 0.84
CA LEU A 38 0.31 -3.82 0.60
C LEU A 38 -0.02 -5.09 -0.20
N THR A 39 0.88 -5.53 -1.08
CA THR A 39 0.71 -6.78 -1.83
C THR A 39 0.92 -8.01 -0.93
N GLU A 40 1.89 -7.96 -0.02
CA GLU A 40 2.10 -9.00 0.99
C GLU A 40 0.91 -9.11 1.95
N LEU A 41 0.34 -7.97 2.38
CA LEU A 41 -0.91 -7.94 3.14
C LEU A 41 -2.09 -8.52 2.36
N LEU A 42 -2.17 -8.28 1.05
CA LEU A 42 -3.21 -8.88 0.21
C LEU A 42 -3.07 -10.41 0.15
N ARG A 43 -1.84 -10.93 0.06
CA ARG A 43 -1.59 -12.38 0.07
C ARG A 43 -1.91 -13.01 1.41
N SER A 44 -1.62 -12.33 2.52
CA SER A 44 -1.93 -12.86 3.86
C SER A 44 -3.44 -13.02 4.10
N LEU A 45 -4.30 -12.30 3.36
CA LEU A 45 -5.74 -12.54 3.35
C LEU A 45 -6.14 -13.95 2.88
N GLY A 46 -5.26 -14.62 2.13
CA GLY A 46 -5.42 -16.02 1.75
C GLY A 46 -5.59 -16.95 2.96
N GLY A 47 -5.10 -16.57 4.14
CA GLY A 47 -5.31 -17.32 5.39
C GLY A 47 -6.61 -16.98 6.16
N LEU A 48 -7.34 -15.94 5.77
CA LEU A 48 -8.53 -15.49 6.50
C LEU A 48 -9.81 -16.24 6.11
N PRO A 49 -10.82 -16.30 7.00
CA PRO A 49 -12.15 -16.80 6.67
C PRO A 49 -12.79 -16.01 5.52
N ALA A 50 -13.56 -16.68 4.68
CA ALA A 50 -14.21 -16.07 3.50
C ALA A 50 -15.07 -14.84 3.85
N ALA A 51 -15.68 -14.80 5.04
CA ALA A 51 -16.48 -13.66 5.49
C ALA A 51 -15.64 -12.40 5.83
N ALA A 52 -14.38 -12.56 6.23
CA ALA A 52 -13.50 -11.45 6.62
C ALA A 52 -12.64 -10.92 5.45
N ARG A 53 -12.44 -11.75 4.41
CA ARG A 53 -11.65 -11.40 3.22
C ARG A 53 -12.16 -10.15 2.47
N PRO A 54 -13.48 -9.95 2.21
CA PRO A 54 -13.96 -8.81 1.44
C PRO A 54 -13.65 -7.48 2.14
N ALA A 55 -13.92 -7.39 3.45
CA ALA A 55 -13.69 -6.17 4.21
C ALA A 55 -12.19 -5.81 4.32
N ALA A 56 -11.33 -6.81 4.49
CA ALA A 56 -9.88 -6.60 4.53
C ALA A 56 -9.30 -6.28 3.14
N GLY A 57 -9.78 -6.95 2.09
CA GLY A 57 -9.39 -6.69 0.70
C GLY A 57 -9.81 -5.30 0.22
N ALA A 58 -11.02 -4.86 0.56
CA ALA A 58 -11.51 -3.52 0.25
C ALA A 58 -10.59 -2.44 0.84
N ARG A 59 -10.16 -2.61 2.09
CA ARG A 59 -9.25 -1.68 2.78
C ARG A 59 -7.87 -1.64 2.16
N ILE A 60 -7.31 -2.79 1.77
CA ILE A 60 -6.01 -2.84 1.10
C ILE A 60 -6.10 -2.17 -0.28
N ASN A 61 -7.19 -2.39 -1.02
CA ASN A 61 -7.40 -1.73 -2.30
C ASN A 61 -7.60 -0.21 -2.15
N GLU A 62 -8.32 0.24 -1.12
CA GLU A 62 -8.45 1.67 -0.80
C GLU A 62 -7.08 2.30 -0.49
N ALA A 63 -6.26 1.62 0.31
CA ALA A 63 -4.89 2.03 0.61
C ALA A 63 -4.03 2.13 -0.66
N LYS A 64 -4.15 1.15 -1.58
CA LYS A 64 -3.46 1.19 -2.87
C LYS A 64 -3.87 2.42 -3.69
N GLY A 65 -5.17 2.66 -3.85
CA GLY A 65 -5.67 3.81 -4.59
C GLY A 65 -5.24 5.15 -4.01
N ARG A 66 -5.16 5.28 -2.68
CA ARG A 66 -4.65 6.49 -2.01
C ARG A 66 -3.17 6.76 -2.34
N LEU A 67 -2.36 5.70 -2.40
CA LEU A 67 -0.94 5.83 -2.74
C LEU A 67 -0.73 6.10 -4.23
N GLU A 68 -1.48 5.45 -5.11
CA GLU A 68 -1.44 5.71 -6.54
C GLU A 68 -1.84 7.17 -6.86
N ALA A 69 -2.92 7.67 -6.25
CA ALA A 69 -3.35 9.06 -6.39
C ALA A 69 -2.32 10.09 -5.86
N ALA A 70 -1.49 9.70 -4.88
CA ALA A 70 -0.41 10.55 -4.39
C ALA A 70 0.79 10.61 -5.35
N LEU A 71 0.95 9.61 -6.22
CA LEU A 71 2.03 9.51 -7.22
C LEU A 71 1.65 10.12 -8.57
N GLU A 72 0.35 10.20 -8.90
CA GLU A 72 -0.16 10.84 -10.13
C GLU A 72 -0.22 12.38 -10.05
N ARG A 73 0.34 12.98 -9.00
CA ARG A 73 0.24 14.41 -8.70
C ARG A 73 1.39 15.24 -9.23
#